data_AF-A0A1Q9NHR6-F1
#
_entry.id   AF-A0A1Q9NHR6-F1
#
_cell.length_a   1.000
_cell.length_b   1.000
_cell.length_c   1.000
_cell.angle_alpha   90.00
_cell.angle_beta   90.00
_cell.angle_gamma   90.00
#
_symmetry.space_group_name_H-M   'P 1'
#
loop_
_entity.id
_entity.type
_entity.pdbx_description
1 polymer ?
#
loop_
_entity_poly.entity_id
_entity_poly.type
_entity_poly.pdbx_seq_one_letter_code
_entity_poly.pdbx_strand_id
1 'polypeptide(L)'
;MGVSRMSKSMEYTYFPGCTIPFRLPHFELTMREVLKKLNVELITEEGHTCCPEPTTFPGVDIEAWLTVGARNIAVSESSNRDTMAL
;
A
#
# COMPACT_ATOMS: atom_id res chain seq x y z
N MET A 1 4.12 6.11 39.78
CA MET A 1 3.63 7.31 39.08
C MET A 1 4.59 7.62 37.94
N GLY A 2 4.14 7.47 36.70
CA GLY A 2 4.98 7.65 35.51
C GLY A 2 4.30 7.04 34.29
N VAL A 3 3.15 7.61 33.91
CA VAL A 3 2.47 7.31 32.65
C VAL A 3 3.20 8.02 31.51
N SER A 4 3.24 7.36 30.35
CA SER A 4 3.39 7.92 29.00
C SER A 4 4.78 7.91 28.35
N ARG A 5 5.03 6.85 27.59
CA ARG A 5 5.41 7.00 26.17
C ARG A 5 4.63 5.96 25.37
N MET A 6 3.40 6.30 25.01
CA MET A 6 2.73 5.64 23.90
C MET A 6 3.53 6.05 22.66
N SER A 7 4.35 5.15 22.12
CA SER A 7 5.04 5.40 20.85
C SER A 7 3.96 5.63 19.79
N LYS A 8 3.94 6.82 19.18
CA LYS A 8 3.04 7.15 18.08
C LYS A 8 3.12 6.04 17.03
N SER A 9 1.97 5.49 16.61
CA SER A 9 1.94 4.51 15.52
C SER A 9 2.37 5.17 14.21
N MET A 10 3.11 4.43 13.39
CA MET A 10 3.47 4.85 12.05
C MET A 10 2.36 4.43 11.09
N GLU A 11 1.72 5.40 10.45
CA GLU A 11 0.64 5.15 9.49
C GLU A 11 1.18 5.22 8.06
N TYR A 12 0.85 4.21 7.26
CA TYR A 12 1.17 4.16 5.83
C TYR A 12 -0.10 3.99 5.02
N THR A 13 -0.10 4.57 3.83
CA THR A 13 -1.13 4.32 2.84
C THR A 13 -0.84 2.99 2.15
N TYR A 14 -1.78 2.07 2.26
CA TYR A 14 -1.64 0.70 1.81
C TYR A 14 -1.97 0.59 0.33
N PHE A 15 -1.02 0.09 -0.46
CA PHE A 15 -1.24 -0.31 -1.84
C PHE A 15 -1.46 -1.83 -1.89
N PRO A 16 -2.70 -2.32 -2.15
CA PRO A 16 -3.03 -3.74 -2.03
C PRO A 16 -2.57 -4.60 -3.22
N GLY A 17 -2.25 -3.98 -4.36
CA GLY A 17 -2.03 -4.70 -5.61
C GLY A 17 -3.22 -5.59 -5.99
N CYS A 18 -2.96 -6.71 -6.66
CA CYS A 18 -4.01 -7.63 -7.13
C CYS A 18 -3.93 -9.01 -6.46
N THR A 19 -2.74 -9.62 -6.37
CA THR A 19 -2.61 -11.03 -5.96
C THR A 19 -3.01 -11.27 -4.51
N ILE A 20 -2.60 -10.39 -3.59
CA ILE A 20 -2.88 -10.53 -2.17
C ILE A 20 -4.40 -10.46 -1.90
N PRO A 21 -5.13 -9.40 -2.27
CA PRO A 21 -6.56 -9.31 -1.96
C PRO A 21 -7.40 -10.37 -2.68
N PHE A 22 -7.06 -10.74 -3.93
CA PHE A 22 -7.89 -11.66 -4.71
C PHE A 22 -7.53 -13.15 -4.53
N ARG A 23 -6.28 -13.49 -4.22
CA ARG A 23 -5.81 -14.89 -4.17
C ARG A 23 -5.20 -15.29 -2.84
N LEU A 24 -4.59 -14.38 -2.09
CA LEU A 24 -3.88 -14.67 -0.85
C LEU A 24 -4.34 -13.76 0.32
N PRO A 25 -5.65 -13.66 0.63
CA PRO A 25 -6.15 -12.71 1.64
C PRO A 25 -5.62 -13.00 3.05
N HIS A 26 -5.27 -14.25 3.33
CA HIS A 26 -4.61 -14.66 4.58
C HIS A 26 -3.23 -14.02 4.77
N PHE A 27 -2.55 -13.65 3.68
CA PHE A 27 -1.26 -12.97 3.74
C PHE A 27 -1.43 -11.55 4.30
N GLU A 28 -2.41 -10.79 3.80
CA GLU A 28 -2.72 -9.46 4.32
C GLU A 28 -3.12 -9.50 5.80
N LEU A 29 -4.02 -10.43 6.18
CA LEU A 29 -4.43 -10.59 7.58
C LEU A 29 -3.23 -10.89 8.49
N THR A 30 -2.35 -11.80 8.06
CA THR A 30 -1.14 -12.14 8.82
C THR A 30 -0.19 -10.95 8.94
N MET A 31 0.03 -10.23 7.83
CA MET A 31 0.90 -9.06 7.80
C MET A 31 0.37 -7.93 8.68
N ARG A 32 -0.95 -7.69 8.72
CA ARG A 32 -1.56 -6.70 9.63
C ARG A 32 -1.28 -7.03 11.11
N GLU A 33 -1.34 -8.30 11.50
CA GLU A 33 -0.98 -8.72 12.87
C GLU A 33 0.51 -8.55 13.19
N VAL A 34 1.39 -8.80 12.21
CA VAL A 34 2.83 -8.55 12.36
C VAL A 34 3.12 -7.05 12.49
N LEU A 35 2.55 -6.23 11.61
CA LEU A 35 2.73 -4.77 11.61
C LEU A 35 2.19 -4.11 12.87
N LYS A 36 1.08 -4.60 13.42
CA LYS A 36 0.54 -4.15 14.71
C LYS A 36 1.56 -4.31 15.85
N LYS A 37 2.33 -5.40 15.87
CA LYS A 37 3.41 -5.61 16.85
C LYS A 37 4.60 -4.64 16.66
N LEU A 38 4.75 -4.09 15.46
CA LEU A 38 5.75 -3.08 15.11
C LEU A 38 5.22 -1.64 15.27
N ASN A 39 4.00 -1.46 15.80
CA ASN A 39 3.30 -0.18 15.86
C ASN A 39 3.14 0.49 14.48
N VAL A 40 2.90 -0.31 13.43
CA VAL A 40 2.61 0.15 12.07
C VAL A 40 1.15 -0.12 11.75
N GLU A 41 0.47 0.87 11.18
CA GLU A 41 -0.91 0.80 10.73
C GLU A 41 -1.02 1.06 9.23
N LEU A 42 -1.82 0.22 8.56
CA LEU A 42 -2.05 0.27 7.12
C LEU A 42 -3.43 0.86 6.84
N ILE A 43 -3.45 2.09 6.31
CA ILE A 43 -4.65 2.84 5.95
C ILE A 43 -4.96 2.59 4.48
N THR A 44 -6.17 2.14 4.18
CA THR A 44 -6.63 1.92 2.80
C THR A 44 -7.24 3.21 2.26
N GLU A 45 -6.77 3.67 1.11
CA GLU A 45 -7.37 4.77 0.36
C GLU A 45 -8.25 4.24 -0.76
N GLU A 46 -9.32 4.97 -1.07
CA GLU A 46 -10.11 4.67 -2.27
C GLU A 46 -9.37 5.14 -3.53
N GLY A 47 -9.52 4.40 -4.62
CA GLY A 47 -9.06 4.84 -5.94
C GLY A 47 -7.72 4.28 -6.42
N HIS A 48 -7.00 3.50 -5.59
CA HIS A 48 -5.93 2.64 -6.10
C HIS A 48 -6.49 1.64 -7.10
N THR A 49 -5.68 1.37 -8.13
CA THR A 49 -5.99 0.42 -9.21
C THR A 49 -4.82 -0.53 -9.42
N CYS A 50 -4.76 -1.23 -10.55
CA CYS A 50 -3.64 -2.09 -10.90
C CYS A 50 -2.33 -1.28 -10.98
N CYS A 51 -1.20 -1.87 -10.56
CA CYS A 51 0.14 -1.26 -10.61
C CYS A 51 0.78 -1.17 -12.01
N PRO A 52 0.02 -1.42 -13.07
CA PRO A 52 0.30 -2.39 -14.16
C PRO A 52 1.50 -3.35 -14.01
N GLU A 53 1.36 -4.55 -14.56
CA GLU A 53 2.42 -5.56 -14.55
C GLU A 53 3.70 -5.05 -15.26
N PRO A 54 4.87 -5.02 -14.59
CA PRO A 54 6.03 -4.27 -15.07
C PRO A 54 6.84 -4.94 -16.18
N THR A 55 6.60 -6.22 -16.51
CA THR A 55 7.39 -6.96 -17.50
C THR A 55 6.81 -6.84 -18.90
N THR A 56 5.50 -7.02 -19.03
CA THR A 56 4.79 -7.12 -20.31
C THR A 56 4.21 -5.78 -20.71
N PHE A 57 3.63 -5.04 -19.75
CA PHE A 57 2.90 -3.81 -20.04
C PHE A 57 3.78 -2.73 -20.70
N PRO A 58 5.02 -2.47 -20.25
CA PRO A 58 5.92 -1.52 -20.91
C PRO A 58 6.30 -1.91 -22.34
N GLY A 59 6.31 -3.22 -22.64
CA GLY A 59 6.57 -3.74 -23.99
C GLY A 59 5.40 -3.54 -24.95
N VAL A 60 4.19 -3.33 -24.42
CA VAL A 60 2.99 -3.00 -25.20
C VAL A 60 2.83 -1.48 -25.31
N ASP A 61 2.88 -0.78 -24.18
CA ASP A 61 2.72 0.67 -24.10
C ASP A 61 3.37 1.23 -22.82
N ILE A 62 4.52 1.88 -22.98
CA ILE A 62 5.27 2.52 -21.88
C ILE A 62 4.56 3.74 -21.31
N GLU A 63 3.84 4.50 -22.13
CA GLU A 63 3.16 5.71 -21.69
C GLU A 63 1.96 5.34 -20.83
N ALA A 64 1.20 4.33 -21.24
CA ALA A 64 0.11 3.79 -20.44
C ALA A 64 0.63 3.17 -19.13
N TRP A 65 1.77 2.45 -19.16
CA TRP A 65 2.39 1.92 -17.93
C TRP A 65 2.72 3.04 -16.94
N LEU A 66 3.44 4.08 -17.40
CA LEU A 66 3.81 5.23 -16.59
C LEU A 66 2.57 5.98 -16.07
N THR A 67 1.58 6.20 -16.92
CA THR A 67 0.37 6.96 -16.58
C THR A 67 -0.43 6.27 -15.47
N VAL A 68 -0.66 4.96 -15.58
CA VAL A 68 -1.42 4.23 -14.55
C VAL A 68 -0.62 4.10 -13.25
N GLY A 69 0.69 3.87 -13.33
CA GLY A 69 1.58 3.88 -12.17
C GLY A 69 1.56 5.23 -11.44
N ALA A 70 1.72 6.33 -12.17
CA ALA A 70 1.69 7.69 -11.63
C ALA A 70 0.33 8.02 -10.99
N ARG A 71 -0.79 7.56 -11.58
CA ARG A 71 -2.13 7.72 -10.97
C ARG A 71 -2.20 7.07 -9.58
N ASN A 72 -1.64 5.88 -9.39
CA ASN A 72 -1.64 5.24 -8.06
C ASN A 72 -0.75 5.98 -7.06
N ILE A 73 0.39 6.52 -7.49
CA ILE A 73 1.26 7.36 -6.66
C ILE A 73 0.51 8.63 -6.22
N ALA A 74 -0.20 9.29 -7.13
CA ALA A 74 -0.97 10.49 -6.84
C ALA A 74 -2.13 10.22 -5.84
N VAL A 75 -2.80 9.06 -5.94
CA VAL A 75 -3.78 8.63 -4.93
C VAL A 75 -3.12 8.54 -3.56
N SER A 76 -1.94 7.92 -3.47
CA SER A 76 -1.22 7.85 -2.21
C SER A 76 -0.75 9.21 -1.69
N GLU A 77 -0.21 10.10 -2.54
CA GLU A 77 0.22 11.44 -2.11
C GLU A 77 -0.92 12.27 -1.53
N SER A 78 -2.14 12.09 -2.04
CA SER A 78 -3.33 12.80 -1.52
C SER A 78 -3.62 12.52 -0.04
N SER A 79 -3.11 11.40 0.50
CA SER A 79 -3.29 10.96 1.87
C SER A 79 -2.27 11.56 2.87
N ASN A 80 -1.26 12.28 2.38
CA ASN A 80 -0.16 12.85 3.16
C ASN A 80 0.56 11.82 4.06
N ARG A 81 0.66 10.58 3.59
CA ARG A 81 1.37 9.44 4.19
C ARG A 81 2.27 8.79 3.15
N ASP A 82 3.34 8.14 3.60
CA ASP A 82 4.15 7.29 2.74
C ASP A 82 3.34 6.06 2.28
N THR A 83 3.67 5.53 1.10
CA THR A 83 3.01 4.33 0.57
C THR A 83 3.75 3.07 1.02
N MET A 84 2.99 2.03 1.38
CA MET A 84 3.51 0.69 1.66
C MET A 84 2.72 -0.35 0.88
N ALA A 85 3.45 -1.25 0.19
CA ALA A 85 2.91 -2.47 -0.42
C ALA A 85 3.36 -3.69 0.38
N LEU A 86 2.59 -4.78 0.31
CA LEU A 86 2.86 -6.07 0.97
C LEU A 86 3.32 -7.13 -0.02
#